data_AF-A0A401MD26-F1
#
_entry.id   AF-A0A401MD26-F1
#
_cell.length_a   1.000
_cell.length_b   1.000
_cell.length_c   1.000
_cell.angle_alpha   90.00
_cell.angle_beta   90.00
_cell.angle_gamma   90.00
#
_symmetry.space_group_name_H-M   'P 1'
#
loop_
_entity.id
_entity.type
_entity.pdbx_description
1 polymer ?
#
loop_
_entity_poly.entity_id
_entity_poly.type
_entity_poly.pdbx_seq_one_letter_code
_entity_poly.pdbx_strand_id
1 'polypeptide(L)'
;MAIRILQRYREVMAEFPTSNLPPMMSGHWLMKRNQAAHERTWTDATAALDWMVKHFLDNPPVQREDGRQAYASLDTRREYVLDVLPVGVDVSWVYYNRPGNIVSLNLVCCPNRHHPDLTCPLA
;
A
#
# COMPACT_ATOMS: atom_id res chain seq x y z
N MET A 1 25.56 -1.58 -26.75
CA MET A 1 25.22 -1.92 -25.34
C MET A 1 23.92 -1.25 -24.88
N ALA A 2 23.76 0.08 -25.06
CA ALA A 2 22.57 0.83 -24.64
C ALA A 2 21.22 0.32 -25.23
N ILE A 3 21.19 -0.04 -26.53
CA ILE A 3 19.96 -0.55 -27.17
C ILE A 3 19.47 -1.84 -26.51
N ARG A 4 20.38 -2.76 -26.16
CA ARG A 4 20.05 -4.01 -25.47
C ARG A 4 19.49 -3.78 -24.07
N ILE A 5 20.03 -2.78 -23.35
CA ILE A 5 19.55 -2.40 -22.01
C ILE A 5 18.14 -1.81 -22.11
N LEU A 6 17.90 -0.90 -23.05
CA LEU A 6 16.57 -0.31 -23.26
C LEU A 6 15.54 -1.35 -23.69
N GLN A 7 15.92 -2.28 -24.56
CA GLN A 7 15.06 -3.38 -24.98
C GLN A 7 14.68 -4.26 -23.79
N ARG A 8 15.67 -4.69 -23.00
CA ARG A 8 15.43 -5.49 -21.79
C ARG A 8 14.57 -4.76 -20.76
N TYR A 9 14.77 -3.45 -20.60
CA TYR A 9 13.94 -2.63 -19.74
C TYR A 9 12.47 -2.62 -20.19
N ARG A 10 12.20 -2.44 -21.49
CA ARG A 10 10.84 -2.47 -22.04
C ARG A 10 10.17 -3.82 -21.84
N GLU A 11 10.90 -4.91 -22.07
CA GLU A 11 10.40 -6.27 -21.83
C GLU A 11 9.96 -6.46 -20.36
N VAL A 12 10.85 -6.13 -19.42
CA VAL A 12 10.54 -6.25 -17.98
C VAL A 12 9.38 -5.34 -17.58
N MET A 13 9.31 -4.12 -18.09
CA MET A 13 8.20 -3.20 -17.82
C MET A 13 6.86 -3.74 -18.35
N ALA A 14 6.85 -4.44 -19.48
CA ALA A 14 5.66 -5.06 -20.04
C ALA A 14 5.20 -6.30 -19.23
N GLU A 15 6.13 -7.03 -18.61
CA GLU A 15 5.84 -8.18 -17.76
C GLU A 15 5.40 -7.79 -16.34
N PHE A 16 5.79 -6.61 -15.87
CA PHE A 16 5.53 -6.17 -14.51
C PHE A 16 4.05 -6.27 -14.07
N PRO A 17 3.05 -5.81 -14.87
CA PRO A 17 1.62 -5.88 -14.52
C PRO A 17 1.11 -7.29 -14.16
N THR A 18 1.70 -8.34 -14.73
CA THR A 18 1.27 -9.74 -14.52
C THR A 18 2.23 -10.54 -13.64
N SER A 19 3.40 -10.00 -13.33
CA SER A 19 4.36 -10.65 -12.42
C SER A 19 3.92 -10.64 -10.95
N ASN A 20 4.51 -11.54 -10.16
CA ASN A 20 4.36 -11.57 -8.69
C ASN A 20 5.35 -10.63 -7.96
N LEU A 21 6.14 -9.84 -8.71
CA LEU A 21 7.09 -8.91 -8.09
C LEU A 21 6.35 -7.73 -7.48
N PRO A 22 6.71 -7.31 -6.24
CA PRO A 22 6.15 -6.10 -5.67
C PRO A 22 6.68 -4.87 -6.44
N PRO A 23 5.87 -3.80 -6.56
CA PRO A 23 6.37 -2.54 -7.07
C PRO A 23 7.41 -1.91 -6.13
N MET A 24 8.29 -1.11 -6.70
CA MET A 24 9.23 -0.25 -5.95
C MET A 24 8.53 0.93 -5.25
N MET A 25 7.42 1.43 -5.83
CA MET A 25 6.64 2.56 -5.31
C MET A 25 5.18 2.10 -5.14
N SER A 26 4.55 2.45 -4.02
CA SER A 26 3.19 1.99 -3.69
C SER A 26 2.18 2.26 -4.81
N GLY A 27 2.19 3.45 -5.41
CA GLY A 27 1.26 3.81 -6.50
C GLY A 27 1.38 2.91 -7.74
N HIS A 28 2.52 2.27 -7.98
CA HIS A 28 2.67 1.33 -9.10
C HIS A 28 1.88 0.03 -8.93
N TRP A 29 1.26 -0.22 -7.78
CA TRP A 29 0.24 -1.26 -7.66
C TRP A 29 -0.94 -1.03 -8.63
N LEU A 30 -1.25 0.22 -9.00
CA LEU A 30 -2.28 0.54 -10.00
C LEU A 30 -1.97 -0.03 -11.39
N MET A 31 -0.71 -0.34 -11.69
CA MET A 31 -0.33 -1.00 -12.95
C MET A 31 -0.76 -2.48 -12.99
N LYS A 32 -0.93 -3.13 -11.83
CA LYS A 32 -1.32 -4.55 -11.72
C LYS A 32 -2.83 -4.72 -11.72
N ARG A 33 -3.51 -4.23 -12.78
CA ARG A 33 -4.98 -4.14 -12.85
C ARG A 33 -5.71 -5.45 -12.56
N ASN A 34 -5.18 -6.58 -13.02
CA ASN A 34 -5.78 -7.91 -12.81
C ASN A 34 -5.75 -8.39 -11.34
N GLN A 35 -5.03 -7.69 -10.46
CA GLN A 35 -4.98 -8.01 -9.02
C GLN A 35 -5.92 -7.12 -8.20
N ALA A 36 -6.51 -6.09 -8.79
CA ALA A 36 -7.55 -5.29 -8.15
C ALA A 36 -8.87 -6.06 -8.13
N ALA A 37 -9.60 -5.97 -7.02
CA ALA A 37 -10.89 -6.62 -6.85
C ALA A 37 -11.84 -5.67 -6.11
N HIS A 38 -13.14 -5.75 -6.43
CA HIS A 38 -14.15 -4.89 -5.81
C HIS A 38 -14.23 -5.09 -4.29
N GLU A 39 -13.97 -6.30 -3.78
CA GLU A 39 -14.01 -6.56 -2.33
C GLU A 39 -12.83 -5.92 -1.57
N ARG A 40 -11.79 -5.46 -2.29
CA ARG A 40 -10.58 -4.81 -1.76
C ARG A 40 -10.38 -3.41 -2.35
N THR A 41 -11.47 -2.79 -2.80
CA THR A 41 -11.48 -1.43 -3.32
C THR A 41 -12.63 -0.66 -2.68
N TRP A 42 -12.37 0.57 -2.25
CA TRP A 42 -13.34 1.39 -1.54
C TRP A 42 -13.45 2.77 -2.19
N THR A 43 -14.65 3.35 -2.13
CA THR A 43 -14.91 4.73 -2.53
C THR A 43 -14.94 5.69 -1.34
N ASP A 44 -14.96 5.16 -0.12
CA ASP A 44 -14.93 5.91 1.14
C ASP A 44 -13.64 5.60 1.90
N ALA A 45 -12.94 6.65 2.33
CA ALA A 45 -11.70 6.55 3.08
C ALA A 45 -11.92 5.91 4.46
N THR A 46 -13.09 6.11 5.08
CA THR A 46 -13.39 5.53 6.39
C THR A 46 -13.54 4.02 6.29
N ALA A 47 -14.25 3.52 5.27
CA ALA A 47 -14.36 2.09 5.01
C ALA A 47 -12.98 1.42 4.76
N ALA A 48 -12.08 2.08 4.03
CA ALA A 48 -10.72 1.59 3.83
C ALA A 48 -9.89 1.60 5.12
N LEU A 49 -10.06 2.64 5.96
CA LEU A 49 -9.44 2.72 7.27
C LEU A 49 -9.93 1.62 8.20
N ASP A 50 -11.23 1.33 8.24
CA ASP A 50 -11.82 0.27 9.06
C ASP A 50 -11.20 -1.09 8.72
N TRP A 51 -10.98 -1.35 7.44
CA TRP A 51 -10.24 -2.54 6.99
C TRP A 51 -8.82 -2.58 7.56
N MET A 52 -8.06 -1.47 7.50
CA MET A 52 -6.70 -1.43 8.07
C MET A 52 -6.71 -1.60 9.60
N VAL A 53 -7.64 -0.94 10.29
CA VAL A 53 -7.78 -1.01 11.77
C VAL A 53 -8.06 -2.43 12.20
N LYS A 54 -8.98 -3.14 11.53
CA LYS A 54 -9.26 -4.55 11.81
C LYS A 54 -7.99 -5.39 11.73
N HIS A 55 -7.24 -5.30 10.62
CA HIS A 55 -6.01 -6.09 10.43
C HIS A 55 -4.91 -5.70 11.43
N PHE A 56 -4.85 -4.44 11.83
CA PHE A 56 -3.92 -3.96 12.85
C PHE A 56 -4.24 -4.55 14.23
N LEU A 57 -5.52 -4.60 14.61
CA LEU A 57 -5.96 -5.18 15.89
C LEU A 57 -5.75 -6.71 15.93
N ASP A 58 -5.97 -7.38 14.80
CA ASP A 58 -5.71 -8.82 14.65
C ASP A 58 -4.21 -9.15 14.67
N ASN A 59 -3.36 -8.19 14.27
CA ASN A 59 -1.91 -8.34 14.21
C ASN A 59 -1.22 -7.13 14.87
N PRO A 60 -1.25 -7.02 16.22
CA PRO A 60 -0.74 -5.85 16.90
C PRO A 60 0.79 -5.76 16.82
N PRO A 61 1.35 -4.54 16.78
CA PRO A 61 2.79 -4.34 16.81
C PRO A 61 3.41 -4.84 18.12
N VAL A 62 4.69 -5.17 18.07
CA VAL A 62 5.48 -5.50 19.26
C VAL A 62 5.50 -4.31 20.23
N GLN A 63 5.41 -4.61 21.52
CA GLN A 63 5.62 -3.64 22.60
C GLN A 63 7.10 -3.64 22.97
N ARG A 64 7.62 -2.47 23.31
CA ARG A 64 8.99 -2.35 23.82
C ARG A 64 9.09 -2.98 25.21
N GLU A 65 10.29 -3.35 25.62
CA GLU A 65 10.55 -3.91 26.96
C GLU A 65 10.14 -2.95 28.09
N ASP A 66 10.21 -1.64 27.85
CA ASP A 66 9.77 -0.59 28.77
C ASP A 66 8.24 -0.38 28.79
N GLY A 67 7.47 -1.25 28.13
CA GLY A 67 6.01 -1.19 28.05
C GLY A 67 5.47 -0.11 27.10
N ARG A 68 6.33 0.71 26.48
CA ARG A 68 5.90 1.71 25.50
C ARG A 68 5.65 1.09 24.14
N GLN A 69 4.84 1.78 23.33
CA GLN A 69 4.59 1.35 21.95
C GLN A 69 5.85 1.52 21.09
N ALA A 70 6.19 0.51 20.28
CA ALA A 70 7.36 0.57 19.39
C ALA A 70 7.12 1.42 18.13
N TYR A 71 5.86 1.70 17.79
CA TYR A 71 5.43 2.41 16.59
C TYR A 71 4.39 3.47 16.94
N ALA A 72 4.02 4.32 15.98
CA ALA A 72 2.94 5.30 16.13
C ALA A 72 1.63 4.64 16.63
N SER A 73 0.90 5.37 17.48
CA SER A 73 -0.37 4.94 18.05
C SER A 73 -1.41 4.69 16.96
N LEU A 74 -2.42 3.88 17.30
CA LEU A 74 -3.51 3.62 16.38
C LEU A 74 -4.28 4.91 16.06
N ASP A 75 -4.42 5.82 17.01
CA ASP A 75 -5.10 7.10 16.79
C ASP A 75 -4.32 8.00 15.83
N THR A 76 -3.00 8.15 16.02
CA THR A 76 -2.15 8.89 15.07
C THR A 76 -2.22 8.29 13.67
N ARG A 77 -2.29 6.95 13.56
CA ARG A 77 -2.44 6.27 12.28
C ARG A 77 -3.79 6.52 11.61
N ARG A 78 -4.88 6.52 12.40
CA ARG A 78 -6.24 6.84 11.91
C ARG A 78 -6.32 8.27 11.39
N GLU A 79 -5.83 9.23 12.18
CA GLU A 79 -5.76 10.64 11.81
C GLU A 79 -5.00 10.82 10.49
N TYR A 80 -3.82 10.20 10.37
CA TYR A 80 -3.02 10.29 9.15
C TYR A 80 -3.75 9.73 7.93
N VAL A 81 -4.42 8.58 8.04
CA VAL A 81 -5.17 7.99 6.90
C VAL A 81 -6.27 8.93 6.43
N LEU A 82 -7.05 9.50 7.36
CA LEU A 82 -8.15 10.39 7.02
C LEU A 82 -7.69 11.74 6.48
N ASP A 83 -6.48 12.18 6.83
CA ASP A 83 -5.87 13.39 6.30
C ASP A 83 -5.36 13.20 4.86
N VAL A 84 -4.61 12.12 4.60
CA VAL A 84 -3.84 12.01 3.35
C VAL A 84 -4.54 11.23 2.25
N LEU A 85 -5.38 10.25 2.58
CA LEU A 85 -6.02 9.40 1.57
C LEU A 85 -7.00 10.20 0.68
N PRO A 86 -7.84 11.12 1.21
CA PRO A 86 -8.75 11.92 0.38
C PRO A 86 -8.03 12.86 -0.60
N VAL A 87 -6.78 13.24 -0.31
CA VAL A 87 -5.96 14.10 -1.18
C VAL A 87 -5.03 13.30 -2.10
N GLY A 88 -5.32 12.01 -2.28
CA GLY A 88 -4.65 11.16 -3.26
C GLY A 88 -3.24 10.73 -2.85
N VAL A 89 -3.02 10.46 -1.56
CA VAL A 89 -1.75 9.93 -1.05
C VAL A 89 -1.93 8.51 -0.53
N ASP A 90 -1.03 7.61 -0.94
CA ASP A 90 -1.01 6.23 -0.47
C ASP A 90 -0.66 6.15 1.03
N VAL A 91 -1.18 5.12 1.71
CA VAL A 91 -0.90 4.87 3.12
C VAL A 91 -0.24 3.50 3.27
N SER A 92 0.86 3.45 4.01
CA SER A 92 1.56 2.20 4.36
C SER A 92 1.77 2.10 5.86
N TRP A 93 1.31 1.00 6.46
CA TRP A 93 1.61 0.62 7.84
C TRP A 93 2.49 -0.61 7.83
N VAL A 94 3.75 -0.43 8.25
CA VAL A 94 4.74 -1.50 8.33
C VAL A 94 5.30 -1.58 9.75
N TYR A 95 5.29 -2.77 10.33
CA TYR A 95 5.80 -3.00 11.69
C TYR A 95 6.04 -4.49 11.95
N TYR A 96 6.79 -4.81 13.01
CA TYR A 96 6.97 -6.18 13.51
C TYR A 96 5.95 -6.50 14.59
N ASN A 97 5.41 -7.72 14.58
CA ASN A 97 4.55 -8.26 15.65
C ASN A 97 5.36 -9.15 16.62
N ARG A 98 4.74 -9.64 17.72
CA ARG A 98 5.45 -10.45 18.74
C ARG A 98 6.13 -11.73 18.22
N PRO A 99 5.57 -12.46 17.24
CA PRO A 99 6.29 -13.55 16.56
C PRO A 99 7.54 -13.12 15.77
N GLY A 100 7.80 -11.82 15.62
CA GLY A 100 8.86 -11.28 14.77
C GLY A 100 8.48 -11.20 13.28
N ASN A 101 7.22 -11.47 12.94
CA ASN A 101 6.76 -11.36 11.55
C ASN A 101 6.60 -9.88 11.17
N ILE A 102 6.89 -9.57 9.92
CA ILE A 102 6.57 -8.28 9.34
C ILE A 102 5.09 -8.25 8.95
N VAL A 103 4.39 -7.23 9.42
CA VAL A 103 3.04 -6.88 8.96
C VAL A 103 3.17 -5.68 8.04
N SER A 104 2.60 -5.77 6.83
CA SER A 104 2.60 -4.70 5.83
C SER A 104 1.18 -4.52 5.29
N LEU A 105 0.53 -3.44 5.71
CA LEU A 105 -0.81 -3.06 5.26
C LEU A 105 -0.69 -1.81 4.40
N ASN A 106 -1.24 -1.85 3.19
CA ASN A 106 -1.08 -0.77 2.23
C ASN A 106 -2.44 -0.42 1.62
N LEU A 107 -2.78 0.86 1.60
CA LEU A 107 -3.86 1.42 0.80
C LEU A 107 -3.24 2.24 -0.32
N VAL A 108 -3.62 1.92 -1.55
CA VAL A 108 -3.18 2.62 -2.75
C VAL A 108 -4.36 3.42 -3.26
N CYS A 109 -4.22 4.73 -3.28
CA CYS A 109 -5.29 5.63 -3.72
C CYS A 109 -5.35 5.67 -5.25
N CYS A 110 -6.55 5.90 -5.76
CA CYS A 110 -6.74 6.35 -7.14
C CYS A 110 -7.93 7.32 -7.21
N PRO A 111 -7.79 8.51 -7.84
CA PRO A 111 -6.59 9.02 -8.51
C PRO A 111 -5.42 9.25 -7.53
N ASN A 112 -4.21 8.94 -7.98
CA ASN A 112 -3.00 9.06 -7.15
C ASN A 112 -2.26 10.37 -7.46
N ARG A 113 -2.05 11.19 -6.44
CA ARG A 113 -1.41 12.51 -6.57
C ARG A 113 0.03 12.44 -7.09
N HIS A 114 0.76 11.39 -6.75
CA HIS A 114 2.17 11.21 -7.12
C HIS A 114 2.35 10.43 -8.43
N HIS A 115 1.28 9.79 -8.90
CA HIS A 115 1.26 9.04 -10.15
C HIS A 115 0.03 9.43 -10.99
N PRO A 116 -0.09 10.70 -11.42
CA PRO A 116 -1.28 11.22 -12.09
C PRO A 116 -1.58 10.54 -13.43
N ASP A 117 -0.56 9.94 -14.06
CA ASP A 117 -0.69 9.23 -15.34
C ASP A 117 -1.26 7.81 -15.19
N LEU A 118 -1.40 7.31 -13.96
CA LEU A 118 -1.98 5.98 -13.70
C LEU A 118 -3.48 6.06 -13.49
N THR A 119 -4.21 5.21 -14.22
CA THR A 119 -5.67 5.12 -14.13
C THR A 119 -6.11 4.19 -13.01
N CYS A 120 -7.33 4.38 -12.51
CA CYS A 120 -7.91 3.47 -11.54
C CYS A 120 -8.13 2.09 -12.15
N PRO A 121 -7.82 1.01 -11.44
CA PRO A 121 -7.78 -0.34 -12.03
C PRO A 121 -9.17 -0.93 -12.27
N LEU A 122 -10.22 -0.39 -11.64
CA LEU A 122 -11.62 -0.83 -11.76
C LEU A 122 -12.55 0.23 -12.38
N ALA A 123 -11.98 1.24 -13.05
CA ALA A 123 -12.74 2.25 -13.78
C ALA A 123 -13.26 1.73 -15.12
#